data_AF-A0A518BE63-F1
#
_entry.id   AF-A0A518BE63-F1
#
_cell.length_a   1.000
_cell.length_b   1.000
_cell.length_c   1.000
_cell.angle_alpha   90.00
_cell.angle_beta   90.00
_cell.angle_gamma   90.00
#
_symmetry.space_group_name_H-M   'P 1'
#
loop_
_entity.id
_entity.type
_entity.pdbx_description
1 polymer ?
#
loop_
_entity_poly.entity_id
_entity_poly.type
_entity_poly.pdbx_seq_one_letter_code
_entity_poly.pdbx_strand_id
1 'polypeptide(L)'
;MPSPRPADRSGLLESAFKPNADASWIWTLAQREPGQVAQRLAEHDSIHLQAGTALRLRERFQILDSERVFRKACVLVALGAAETSGDPPPEESMRAWFEERIDDAVRDCLDADEMAQRDGLPCAEDLAHYEFFTKTCFVIPENSLFVSLNFNRLPEDCRRSFFALFIDHCSVAEALEMGLGPEDRLRDNARRALDAAAGIDPRAPSWRDVQDDTIGPWWAQEDAFDGAP
;
A
#
# COMPACT_ATOMS: atom_id res chain seq x y z
N MET A 1 -19.12 27.17 14.63
CA MET A 1 -18.69 27.52 13.27
C MET A 1 -18.76 26.24 12.44
N PRO A 2 -19.37 26.23 11.24
CA PRO A 2 -19.31 25.05 10.38
C PRO A 2 -17.84 24.81 10.00
N SER A 3 -17.33 23.59 10.23
CA SER A 3 -16.02 23.20 9.71
C SER A 3 -16.02 23.38 8.19
N PRO A 4 -14.92 23.88 7.60
CA PRO A 4 -14.81 23.95 6.15
C PRO A 4 -15.06 22.55 5.58
N ARG A 5 -16.00 22.43 4.64
CA ARG A 5 -16.22 21.17 3.91
C ARG A 5 -14.86 20.72 3.36
N PRO A 6 -14.46 19.45 3.53
CA PRO A 6 -13.28 18.93 2.89
C PRO A 6 -13.42 19.23 1.41
N ALA A 7 -12.49 20.04 0.89
CA ALA A 7 -12.45 20.37 -0.53
C ALA A 7 -12.52 19.06 -1.32
N ASP A 8 -13.19 19.11 -2.46
CA ASP A 8 -13.32 18.01 -3.41
C ASP A 8 -11.93 17.51 -3.84
N ARG A 9 -11.33 16.66 -3.00
CA ARG A 9 -9.95 16.16 -3.13
C ARG A 9 -9.82 15.20 -4.30
N SER A 10 -10.94 14.69 -4.83
CA SER A 10 -10.99 13.88 -6.05
C SER A 10 -10.41 14.64 -7.25
N GLY A 11 -10.66 15.95 -7.36
CA GLY A 11 -10.15 16.77 -8.47
C GLY A 11 -8.63 17.00 -8.46
N LEU A 12 -7.96 16.84 -7.31
CA LEU A 12 -6.49 16.97 -7.22
C LEU A 12 -5.76 15.68 -7.66
N LEU A 13 -6.44 14.54 -7.66
CA LEU A 13 -5.87 13.25 -8.05
C LEU A 13 -6.03 12.96 -9.55
N GLU A 14 -7.00 13.59 -10.22
CA GLU A 14 -7.29 13.39 -11.66
C GLU A 14 -6.17 13.80 -12.62
N SER A 15 -5.07 14.42 -12.15
CA SER A 15 -4.06 15.03 -13.03
C SER A 15 -2.60 14.58 -12.81
N ALA A 16 -2.28 13.72 -11.84
CA ALA A 16 -0.86 13.42 -11.57
C ALA A 16 -0.27 12.38 -12.53
N PHE A 17 -1.06 11.38 -12.94
CA PHE A 17 -0.60 10.37 -13.90
C PHE A 17 -0.95 10.77 -15.34
N LYS A 18 0.06 11.23 -16.08
CA LYS A 18 -0.05 11.69 -17.47
C LYS A 18 0.99 10.96 -18.33
N PRO A 19 0.69 9.73 -18.77
CA PRO A 19 1.63 8.92 -19.56
C PRO A 19 1.88 9.46 -20.98
N ASN A 20 1.30 10.59 -21.35
CA ASN A 20 1.43 11.28 -22.63
C ASN A 20 2.68 12.17 -22.76
N ALA A 21 3.60 12.15 -21.78
CA ALA A 21 5.01 12.41 -22.10
C ALA A 21 5.46 11.40 -23.17
N ASP A 22 6.38 11.76 -24.08
CA ASP A 22 6.83 10.90 -25.19
C ASP A 22 7.25 9.52 -24.67
N ALA A 23 6.31 8.57 -24.64
CA ALA A 23 6.49 7.22 -24.12
C ALA A 23 6.92 6.26 -25.24
N SER A 24 6.99 6.73 -26.49
CA SER A 24 7.32 5.92 -27.67
C SER A 24 8.68 5.22 -27.56
N TRP A 25 9.60 5.79 -26.79
CA TRP A 25 10.90 5.20 -26.51
C TRP A 25 10.80 3.86 -25.76
N ILE A 26 9.75 3.66 -24.94
CA ILE A 26 9.51 2.42 -24.19
C ILE A 26 9.42 1.25 -25.17
N TRP A 27 8.52 1.35 -26.15
CA TRP A 27 8.32 0.32 -27.16
C TRP A 27 9.51 0.18 -28.11
N THR A 28 10.13 1.30 -28.50
CA THR A 28 11.32 1.29 -29.38
C THR A 28 12.51 0.58 -28.74
N LEU A 29 12.75 0.81 -27.44
CA LEU A 29 13.87 0.21 -26.71
C LEU A 29 13.56 -1.21 -26.23
N ALA A 30 12.30 -1.49 -25.84
CA ALA A 30 11.89 -2.80 -25.32
C ALA A 30 12.10 -3.93 -26.32
N GLN A 31 12.00 -3.68 -27.63
CA GLN A 31 12.27 -4.68 -28.66
C GLN A 31 13.70 -5.25 -28.59
N ARG A 32 14.66 -4.48 -28.07
CA ARG A 32 16.08 -4.86 -28.05
C ARG A 32 16.53 -5.22 -26.65
N GLU A 33 16.13 -4.42 -25.67
CA GLU A 33 16.69 -4.49 -24.32
C GLU A 33 15.65 -4.05 -23.27
N PRO A 34 14.68 -4.92 -22.92
CA PRO A 34 13.67 -4.64 -21.90
C PRO A 34 14.29 -4.21 -20.55
N GLY A 35 15.45 -4.77 -20.20
CA GLY A 35 16.17 -4.41 -18.98
C GLY A 35 16.52 -2.91 -18.90
N GLN A 36 16.95 -2.30 -20.02
CA GLN A 36 17.23 -0.86 -20.06
C GLN A 36 15.96 -0.02 -19.91
N VAL A 37 14.82 -0.50 -20.41
CA VAL A 37 13.54 0.18 -20.22
C VAL A 37 13.17 0.21 -18.74
N ALA A 38 13.21 -0.94 -18.07
CA ALA A 38 12.90 -1.03 -16.64
C ALA A 38 13.85 -0.17 -15.79
N GLN A 39 15.15 -0.22 -16.07
CA GLN A 39 16.14 0.61 -15.37
C GLN A 39 15.88 2.11 -15.57
N ARG A 40 15.66 2.54 -16.83
CA ARG A 40 15.42 3.95 -17.14
C ARG A 40 14.13 4.47 -16.51
N LEU A 41 13.08 3.66 -16.48
CA LEU A 41 11.84 4.00 -15.76
C LEU A 41 12.10 4.15 -14.25
N ALA A 42 12.83 3.22 -13.64
CA ALA A 42 13.13 3.26 -12.21
C ALA A 42 14.00 4.47 -11.81
N GLU A 43 14.94 4.90 -12.67
CA GLU A 43 15.86 6.00 -12.36
C GLU A 43 15.28 7.39 -12.63
N HIS A 44 14.40 7.53 -13.62
CA HIS A 44 13.95 8.84 -14.10
C HIS A 44 12.45 9.07 -14.07
N ASP A 45 11.64 8.03 -13.87
CA ASP A 45 10.18 8.07 -13.86
C ASP A 45 9.58 8.97 -14.97
N SER A 46 10.06 8.82 -16.20
CA SER A 46 9.78 9.76 -17.30
C SER A 46 8.31 9.81 -17.74
N ILE A 47 7.49 8.88 -17.27
CA ILE A 47 6.04 8.79 -17.54
C ILE A 47 5.19 8.95 -16.27
N HIS A 48 5.80 9.33 -15.13
CA HIS A 48 5.14 9.49 -13.84
C HIS A 48 4.46 8.21 -13.31
N LEU A 49 5.03 7.05 -13.61
CA LEU A 49 4.54 5.74 -13.18
C LEU A 49 4.59 5.59 -11.66
N GLN A 50 5.51 6.26 -10.96
CA GLN A 50 5.54 6.26 -9.49
C GLN A 50 4.30 6.93 -8.91
N ALA A 51 3.91 8.10 -9.45
CA ALA A 51 2.68 8.78 -9.08
C ALA A 51 1.43 7.95 -9.44
N GLY A 52 1.43 7.33 -10.63
CA GLY A 52 0.38 6.40 -11.04
C GLY A 52 0.22 5.22 -10.08
N THR A 53 1.34 4.65 -9.61
CA THR A 53 1.35 3.55 -8.63
C THR A 53 0.74 3.99 -7.31
N ALA A 54 1.17 5.13 -6.76
CA ALA A 54 0.62 5.66 -5.52
C ALA A 54 -0.88 5.96 -5.61
N LEU A 55 -1.32 6.56 -6.73
CA LEU A 55 -2.74 6.78 -7.02
C LEU A 55 -3.50 5.47 -7.05
N ARG A 56 -2.98 4.47 -7.75
CA ARG A 56 -3.66 3.19 -7.93
C ARG A 56 -3.84 2.43 -6.63
N LEU A 57 -2.80 2.38 -5.79
CA LEU A 57 -2.87 1.79 -4.45
C LEU A 57 -3.93 2.48 -3.59
N ARG A 58 -4.01 3.81 -3.68
CA ARG A 58 -5.00 4.62 -2.96
C ARG A 58 -6.42 4.36 -3.47
N GLU A 59 -6.65 4.28 -4.78
CA GLU A 59 -7.95 3.94 -5.39
C GLU A 59 -8.45 2.55 -4.98
N ARG A 60 -7.53 1.60 -4.79
CA ARG A 60 -7.84 0.22 -4.38
C ARG A 60 -7.86 0.03 -2.86
N PHE A 61 -7.56 1.09 -2.11
CA PHE A 61 -7.48 1.10 -0.65
C PHE A 61 -6.54 0.00 -0.14
N GLN A 62 -5.38 -0.13 -0.76
CA GLN A 62 -4.37 -1.13 -0.42
C GLN A 62 -3.23 -0.48 0.35
N ILE A 63 -2.67 -1.23 1.31
CA ILE A 63 -1.48 -0.81 2.02
C ILE A 63 -0.33 -1.71 1.58
N LEU A 64 0.48 -1.21 0.65
CA LEU A 64 1.69 -1.83 0.13
C LEU A 64 2.78 -0.78 0.06
N ASP A 65 4.05 -1.20 0.07
CA ASP A 65 5.16 -0.32 -0.24
C ASP A 65 5.06 0.12 -1.71
N SER A 66 4.74 1.40 -1.92
CA SER A 66 4.58 1.98 -3.26
C SER A 66 5.85 1.90 -4.09
N GLU A 67 7.03 1.95 -3.48
CA GLU A 67 8.30 1.85 -4.20
C GLU A 67 8.53 0.42 -4.73
N ARG A 68 8.21 -0.59 -3.92
CA ARG A 68 8.25 -2.00 -4.35
C ARG A 68 7.29 -2.26 -5.51
N VAL A 69 6.04 -1.77 -5.42
CA VAL A 69 5.07 -1.89 -6.51
C VAL A 69 5.54 -1.15 -7.75
N PHE A 70 6.08 0.07 -7.60
CA PHE A 70 6.59 0.87 -8.71
C PHE A 70 7.72 0.15 -9.46
N ARG A 71 8.74 -0.37 -8.75
CA ARG A 71 9.84 -1.12 -9.36
C ARG A 71 9.33 -2.34 -10.13
N LYS A 72 8.37 -3.06 -9.55
CA LYS A 72 7.74 -4.20 -10.20
C LYS A 72 6.95 -3.78 -11.45
N ALA A 73 6.22 -2.65 -11.39
CA ALA A 73 5.52 -2.08 -12.53
C ALA A 73 6.49 -1.67 -13.65
N CYS A 74 7.65 -1.09 -13.35
CA CYS A 74 8.68 -0.80 -14.36
C CYS A 74 9.12 -2.05 -15.14
N VAL A 75 9.30 -3.18 -14.43
CA VAL A 75 9.63 -4.47 -15.06
C VAL A 75 8.48 -4.97 -15.94
N LEU A 76 7.24 -4.95 -15.44
CA LEU A 76 6.08 -5.42 -16.20
C LEU A 76 5.77 -4.54 -17.42
N VAL A 77 5.99 -3.22 -17.33
CA VAL A 77 5.90 -2.31 -18.48
C VAL A 77 6.95 -2.67 -19.53
N ALA A 78 8.20 -2.90 -19.12
CA ALA A 78 9.27 -3.26 -20.05
C ALA A 78 8.99 -4.60 -20.76
N LEU A 79 8.53 -5.61 -20.02
CA LEU A 79 8.17 -6.91 -20.57
C LEU A 79 6.95 -6.81 -21.49
N GLY A 80 5.88 -6.16 -21.05
CA GLY A 80 4.67 -5.98 -21.85
C GLY A 80 4.94 -5.21 -23.14
N ALA A 81 5.79 -4.18 -23.12
CA ALA A 81 6.17 -3.43 -24.32
C ALA A 81 7.01 -4.27 -25.31
N ALA A 82 7.80 -5.22 -24.80
CA ALA A 82 8.56 -6.15 -25.65
C ALA A 82 7.62 -7.16 -26.33
N GLU A 83 6.58 -7.62 -25.63
CA GLU A 83 5.58 -8.54 -26.15
C GLU A 83 4.71 -7.94 -27.26
N THR A 84 4.41 -6.64 -27.21
CA THR A 84 3.67 -5.96 -28.28
C THR A 84 4.50 -5.73 -29.55
N SER A 85 5.71 -6.30 -29.65
CA SER A 85 6.58 -6.19 -30.83
C SER A 85 6.84 -4.74 -31.26
N GLY A 86 6.87 -3.82 -30.30
CA GLY A 86 7.10 -2.39 -30.50
C GLY A 86 5.92 -1.59 -31.05
N ASP A 87 4.73 -2.21 -31.16
CA ASP A 87 3.51 -1.48 -31.46
C ASP A 87 2.92 -0.94 -30.14
N PRO A 88 2.91 0.39 -29.92
CA PRO A 88 2.26 0.98 -28.75
C PRO A 88 0.73 0.85 -28.84
N PRO A 89 0.04 0.77 -27.69
CA PRO A 89 -1.42 0.89 -27.67
C PRO A 89 -1.87 2.27 -28.21
N PRO A 90 -3.07 2.37 -28.81
CA PRO A 90 -3.66 3.65 -29.18
C PRO A 90 -3.65 4.66 -28.02
N GLU A 91 -3.48 5.96 -28.31
CA GLU A 91 -3.35 7.03 -27.32
C GLU A 91 -4.50 7.01 -26.29
N GLU A 92 -5.74 6.78 -26.75
CA GLU A 92 -6.93 6.69 -25.92
C GLU A 92 -6.93 5.52 -24.93
N SER A 93 -6.12 4.49 -25.18
CA SER A 93 -6.00 3.27 -24.36
C SER A 93 -4.68 3.17 -23.61
N MET A 94 -3.73 4.07 -23.88
CA MET A 94 -2.39 4.05 -23.31
C MET A 94 -2.40 4.13 -21.80
N ARG A 95 -3.25 4.99 -21.22
CA ARG A 95 -3.42 5.09 -19.77
C ARG A 95 -3.88 3.77 -19.16
N ALA A 96 -4.93 3.17 -19.72
CA ALA A 96 -5.48 1.92 -19.23
C ALA A 96 -4.45 0.78 -19.31
N TRP A 97 -3.62 0.77 -20.36
CA TRP A 97 -2.53 -0.20 -20.51
C TRP A 97 -1.51 -0.10 -19.37
N PHE A 98 -1.08 1.11 -18.99
CA PHE A 98 -0.18 1.29 -17.85
C PHE A 98 -0.85 0.94 -16.51
N GLU A 99 -2.09 1.34 -16.31
CA GLU A 99 -2.86 1.00 -15.10
C GLU A 99 -3.00 -0.51 -14.93
N GLU A 100 -3.19 -1.25 -16.01
CA GLU A 100 -3.22 -2.71 -16.01
C GLU A 100 -1.88 -3.32 -15.55
N ARG A 101 -0.74 -2.77 -16.01
CA ARG A 101 0.59 -3.22 -15.56
C ARG A 101 0.85 -2.89 -14.09
N ILE A 102 0.32 -1.77 -13.58
CA ILE A 102 0.37 -1.45 -12.15
C ILE A 102 -0.49 -2.45 -11.36
N ASP A 103 -1.71 -2.75 -11.83
CA ASP A 103 -2.59 -3.74 -11.20
C ASP A 103 -1.95 -5.15 -11.17
N ASP A 104 -1.25 -5.54 -12.23
CA ASP A 104 -0.47 -6.79 -12.27
C ASP A 104 0.71 -6.74 -11.29
N ALA A 105 1.42 -5.60 -11.18
CA ALA A 105 2.50 -5.43 -10.22
C ALA A 105 2.02 -5.56 -8.77
N VAL A 106 0.86 -4.97 -8.46
CA VAL A 106 0.17 -5.10 -7.17
C VAL A 106 -0.15 -6.56 -6.87
N ARG A 107 -0.70 -7.30 -7.84
CA ARG A 107 -1.03 -8.72 -7.69
C ARG A 107 0.22 -9.55 -7.41
N ASP A 108 1.28 -9.36 -8.19
CA ASP A 108 2.54 -10.07 -8.00
C ASP A 108 3.17 -9.79 -6.62
N CYS A 109 3.07 -8.55 -6.11
CA CYS A 109 3.55 -8.22 -4.77
C CYS A 109 2.74 -8.94 -3.68
N LEU A 110 1.41 -8.97 -3.81
CA LEU A 110 0.55 -9.69 -2.87
C LEU A 110 0.81 -11.19 -2.90
N ASP A 111 0.91 -11.79 -4.09
CA ASP A 111 1.20 -13.23 -4.25
C ASP A 111 2.57 -13.59 -3.66
N ALA A 112 3.58 -12.74 -3.88
CA ALA A 112 4.90 -12.90 -3.27
C ALA A 112 4.85 -12.80 -1.74
N ASP A 113 4.08 -11.86 -1.19
CA ASP A 113 3.87 -11.73 0.25
C ASP A 113 3.18 -12.97 0.85
N GLU A 114 2.15 -13.49 0.17
CA GLU A 114 1.46 -14.71 0.59
C GLU A 114 2.38 -15.93 0.59
N MET A 115 3.23 -16.05 -0.43
CA MET A 115 4.25 -17.08 -0.49
C MET A 115 5.27 -16.95 0.65
N ALA A 116 5.79 -15.73 0.89
CA ALA A 116 6.72 -15.46 1.97
C ALA A 116 6.14 -15.80 3.36
N GLN A 117 4.87 -15.44 3.59
CA GLN A 117 4.14 -15.80 4.81
C GLN A 117 4.02 -17.32 4.96
N ARG A 118 3.68 -18.05 3.89
CA ARG A 118 3.54 -19.51 3.91
C ARG A 118 4.86 -20.22 4.20
N ASP A 119 5.95 -19.71 3.62
CA ASP A 119 7.27 -20.31 3.73
C ASP A 119 7.98 -19.91 5.03
N GLY A 120 7.37 -19.05 5.86
CA GLY A 120 7.86 -18.66 7.18
C GLY A 120 9.07 -17.72 7.13
N LEU A 121 9.27 -17.02 6.01
CA LEU A 121 10.43 -16.18 5.75
C LEU A 121 10.00 -14.72 5.57
N PRO A 122 10.12 -13.86 6.60
CA PRO A 122 10.49 -12.48 6.34
C PRO A 122 12.01 -12.44 6.24
N CYS A 123 12.59 -12.41 5.02
CA CYS A 123 14.03 -12.15 4.92
C CYS A 123 14.30 -10.75 5.49
N ALA A 124 15.41 -10.55 6.20
CA ALA A 124 15.77 -9.23 6.72
C ALA A 124 15.90 -8.17 5.61
N GLU A 125 16.21 -8.60 4.38
CA GLU A 125 16.22 -7.76 3.18
C GLU A 125 14.81 -7.33 2.75
N ASP A 126 13.78 -8.16 2.97
CA ASP A 126 12.38 -7.82 2.70
C ASP A 126 11.85 -6.80 3.70
N LEU A 127 12.39 -6.77 4.92
CA LEU A 127 11.98 -5.84 5.98
C LEU A 127 12.30 -4.37 5.67
N ALA A 128 13.31 -4.10 4.82
CA ALA A 128 13.68 -2.75 4.40
C ALA A 128 12.52 -2.05 3.65
N HIS A 129 11.68 -2.82 2.95
CA HIS A 129 10.52 -2.31 2.22
C HIS A 129 9.35 -1.88 3.12
N TYR A 130 9.40 -2.20 4.42
CA TYR A 130 8.35 -1.84 5.37
C TYR A 130 8.72 -0.64 6.25
N GLU A 131 9.76 0.12 5.89
CA GLU A 131 10.23 1.27 6.66
C GLU A 131 9.13 2.28 7.00
N PHE A 132 8.17 2.48 6.08
CA PHE A 132 7.00 3.32 6.35
C PHE A 132 6.17 2.82 7.54
N PHE A 133 5.85 1.52 7.57
CA PHE A 133 5.10 0.93 8.68
C PHE A 133 5.88 1.00 9.99
N THR A 134 7.19 0.79 9.93
CA THR A 134 8.03 0.74 11.14
C THR A 134 8.26 2.12 11.72
N LYS A 135 8.51 3.13 10.88
CA LYS A 135 8.78 4.50 11.33
C LYS A 135 7.53 5.33 11.58
N THR A 136 6.49 5.14 10.78
CA THR A 136 5.27 5.96 10.86
C THR A 136 4.18 5.31 11.70
N CYS A 137 4.02 3.99 11.58
CA CYS A 137 2.98 3.25 12.30
C CYS A 137 3.51 2.53 13.54
N PHE A 138 4.82 2.62 13.82
CA PHE A 138 5.49 1.93 14.94
C PHE A 138 5.24 0.42 14.94
N VAL A 139 5.00 -0.15 13.76
CA VAL A 139 4.82 -1.59 13.58
C VAL A 139 6.19 -2.25 13.64
N ILE A 140 6.31 -3.31 14.43
CA ILE A 140 7.51 -4.15 14.46
C ILE A 140 7.76 -4.67 13.04
N PRO A 141 8.94 -4.47 12.42
CA PRO A 141 9.21 -4.82 11.02
C PRO A 141 8.70 -6.22 10.64
N GLU A 142 8.96 -7.18 11.52
CA GLU A 142 8.59 -8.60 11.43
C GLU A 142 7.07 -8.82 11.26
N ASN A 143 6.25 -7.90 11.76
CA ASN A 143 4.79 -7.93 11.65
C ASN A 143 4.25 -7.21 10.40
N SER A 144 5.07 -6.43 9.70
CA SER A 144 4.61 -5.58 8.59
C SER A 144 4.05 -6.39 7.42
N LEU A 145 4.67 -7.54 7.12
CA LEU A 145 4.17 -8.50 6.13
C LEU A 145 2.79 -9.04 6.53
N PHE A 146 2.63 -9.45 7.80
CA PHE A 146 1.37 -9.98 8.32
C PHE A 146 0.25 -8.93 8.30
N VAL A 147 0.56 -7.72 8.74
CA VAL A 147 -0.33 -6.55 8.72
C VAL A 147 -0.79 -6.24 7.30
N SER A 148 0.15 -6.12 6.36
CA SER A 148 -0.13 -5.86 4.94
C SER A 148 -1.08 -6.92 4.37
N LEU A 149 -0.75 -8.20 4.53
CA LEU A 149 -1.56 -9.31 4.00
C LEU A 149 -2.96 -9.34 4.60
N ASN A 150 -3.08 -9.25 5.92
CA ASN A 150 -4.38 -9.32 6.59
C ASN A 150 -5.27 -8.15 6.21
N PHE A 151 -4.71 -6.94 6.15
CA PHE A 151 -5.46 -5.77 5.74
C PHE A 151 -5.90 -5.88 4.28
N ASN A 152 -4.97 -6.23 3.38
CA ASN A 152 -5.25 -6.31 1.95
C ASN A 152 -6.21 -7.45 1.59
N ARG A 153 -6.36 -8.48 2.42
CA ARG A 153 -7.38 -9.55 2.25
C ARG A 153 -8.80 -9.14 2.69
N LEU A 154 -8.97 -8.01 3.36
CA LEU A 154 -10.30 -7.55 3.77
C LEU A 154 -11.16 -7.17 2.55
N PRO A 155 -12.49 -7.29 2.64
CA PRO A 155 -13.40 -6.74 1.65
C PRO A 155 -13.15 -5.26 1.40
N GLU A 156 -13.34 -4.81 0.16
CA GLU A 156 -13.08 -3.42 -0.24
C GLU A 156 -13.83 -2.41 0.65
N ASP A 157 -15.10 -2.68 0.99
CA ASP A 157 -15.89 -1.83 1.89
C ASP A 157 -15.20 -1.60 3.26
N CYS A 158 -14.51 -2.62 3.78
CA CYS A 158 -13.76 -2.50 5.04
C CYS A 158 -12.54 -1.59 4.86
N ARG A 159 -11.76 -1.82 3.80
CA ARG A 159 -10.57 -1.00 3.49
C ARG A 159 -10.94 0.45 3.19
N ARG A 160 -12.03 0.67 2.45
CA ARG A 160 -12.62 2.00 2.18
C ARG A 160 -13.00 2.75 3.44
N SER A 161 -13.68 2.08 4.36
CA SER A 161 -14.05 2.64 5.67
C SER A 161 -12.81 3.08 6.46
N PHE A 162 -11.76 2.26 6.43
CA PHE A 162 -10.49 2.60 7.07
C PHE A 162 -9.81 3.81 6.45
N PHE A 163 -9.65 3.85 5.13
CA PHE A 163 -9.03 4.97 4.44
C PHE A 163 -9.78 6.27 4.69
N ALA A 164 -11.12 6.26 4.58
CA ALA A 164 -11.93 7.45 4.82
C ALA A 164 -11.71 8.02 6.22
N LEU A 165 -11.78 7.18 7.26
CA LEU A 165 -11.72 7.65 8.65
C LEU A 165 -10.30 7.94 9.14
N PHE A 166 -9.32 7.09 8.79
CA PHE A 166 -7.98 7.15 9.38
C PHE A 166 -6.93 7.82 8.50
N ILE A 167 -7.04 7.68 7.17
CA ILE A 167 -6.06 8.24 6.23
C ILE A 167 -6.52 9.60 5.72
N ASP A 168 -7.80 9.72 5.38
CA ASP A 168 -8.38 10.95 4.81
C ASP A 168 -8.95 11.88 5.88
N HIS A 169 -9.01 11.40 7.13
CA HIS A 169 -9.54 12.12 8.29
C HIS A 169 -10.99 12.60 8.11
N CYS A 170 -11.79 11.87 7.35
CA CYS A 170 -13.23 12.14 7.26
C CYS A 170 -13.88 11.88 8.62
N SER A 171 -14.83 12.75 8.97
CA SER A 171 -15.76 12.49 10.05
C SER A 171 -16.70 11.34 9.70
N VAL A 172 -17.32 10.74 10.72
CA VAL A 172 -18.36 9.71 10.54
C VAL A 172 -19.49 10.22 9.64
N ALA A 173 -19.92 11.48 9.82
CA ALA A 173 -20.99 12.06 9.00
C ALA A 173 -20.62 12.12 7.51
N GLU A 174 -19.40 12.58 7.18
CA GLU A 174 -18.91 12.62 5.80
C GLU A 174 -18.79 11.22 5.19
N ALA A 175 -18.28 10.25 5.96
CA ALA A 175 -18.20 8.86 5.53
C ALA A 175 -19.58 8.24 5.21
N LEU A 176 -20.62 8.61 5.98
CA LEU A 176 -22.00 8.21 5.70
C LEU A 176 -22.54 8.88 4.43
N GLU A 177 -22.26 10.17 4.22
CA GLU A 177 -22.62 10.90 3.00
C GLU A 177 -21.94 10.33 1.74
N MET A 178 -20.74 9.78 1.88
CA MET A 178 -20.02 9.05 0.80
C MET A 178 -20.63 7.69 0.46
N GLY A 179 -21.65 7.23 1.19
CA GLY A 179 -22.34 5.97 0.93
C GLY A 179 -21.59 4.73 1.41
N LEU A 180 -20.74 4.84 2.44
CA LEU A 180 -20.01 3.70 3.02
C LEU A 180 -20.88 2.75 3.88
N GLY A 181 -22.20 2.90 3.81
CA GLY A 181 -23.19 2.11 4.54
C GLY A 181 -23.69 2.78 5.82
N PRO A 182 -24.59 2.13 6.57
CA PRO A 182 -25.09 2.65 7.84
C PRO A 182 -23.99 2.70 8.90
N GLU A 183 -24.16 3.54 9.92
CA GLU A 183 -23.14 3.82 10.93
C GLU A 183 -22.60 2.57 11.63
N ASP A 184 -23.46 1.62 12.02
CA ASP A 184 -23.04 0.38 12.66
C ASP A 184 -22.12 -0.46 11.74
N ARG A 185 -22.42 -0.50 10.44
CA ARG A 185 -21.60 -1.21 9.45
C ARG A 185 -20.29 -0.48 9.20
N LEU A 186 -20.30 0.84 9.12
CA LEU A 186 -19.09 1.66 8.99
C LEU A 186 -18.15 1.44 10.19
N ARG A 187 -18.68 1.44 11.41
CA ARG A 187 -17.93 1.17 12.65
C ARG A 187 -17.35 -0.24 12.67
N ASP A 188 -18.14 -1.26 12.32
CA ASP A 188 -17.65 -2.64 12.27
C ASP A 188 -16.55 -2.83 11.23
N ASN A 189 -16.75 -2.29 10.02
CA ASN A 189 -15.76 -2.27 8.95
C ASN A 189 -14.45 -1.61 9.38
N ALA A 190 -14.54 -0.41 9.96
CA ALA A 190 -13.39 0.35 10.43
C ALA A 190 -12.63 -0.38 11.54
N ARG A 191 -13.35 -0.99 12.49
CA ARG A 191 -12.74 -1.81 13.55
C ARG A 191 -11.99 -3.01 12.97
N ARG A 192 -12.63 -3.80 12.10
CA ARG A 192 -11.99 -4.98 11.48
C ARG A 192 -10.73 -4.60 10.71
N ALA A 193 -10.76 -3.46 10.02
CA ALA A 193 -9.61 -2.94 9.30
C ALA A 193 -8.51 -2.42 10.24
N LEU A 194 -8.86 -1.78 11.34
CA LEU A 194 -7.91 -1.35 12.37
C LEU A 194 -7.24 -2.56 13.04
N ASP A 195 -8.00 -3.60 13.39
CA ASP A 195 -7.46 -4.82 14.00
C ASP A 195 -6.44 -5.49 13.05
N ALA A 196 -6.77 -5.59 11.76
CA ALA A 196 -5.86 -6.11 10.74
C ALA A 196 -4.62 -5.23 10.56
N ALA A 197 -4.79 -3.90 10.55
CA ALA A 197 -3.70 -2.93 10.41
C ALA A 197 -2.78 -2.89 11.65
N ALA A 198 -3.32 -3.17 12.84
CA ALA A 198 -2.57 -3.24 14.08
C ALA A 198 -1.81 -4.56 14.24
N GLY A 199 -2.03 -5.53 13.34
CA GLY A 199 -1.44 -6.87 13.45
C GLY A 199 -1.98 -7.66 14.63
N ILE A 200 -3.13 -7.26 15.17
CA ILE A 200 -3.82 -8.01 16.21
C ILE A 200 -4.42 -9.23 15.52
N ASP A 201 -3.82 -10.40 15.71
CA ASP A 201 -4.47 -11.65 15.33
C ASP A 201 -5.72 -11.80 16.22
N PRO A 202 -6.95 -11.80 15.67
CA PRO A 202 -8.16 -12.00 16.47
C PRO A 202 -8.21 -13.37 17.14
N ARG A 203 -7.32 -14.30 16.76
CA ARG A 203 -7.13 -15.60 17.40
C ARG A 203 -5.99 -15.61 18.42
N ALA A 204 -5.12 -14.60 18.43
CA ALA A 204 -4.17 -14.45 19.50
C ALA A 204 -4.93 -14.10 20.79
N PRO A 205 -4.46 -14.57 21.96
CA PRO A 205 -5.02 -14.14 23.23
C PRO A 205 -5.01 -12.62 23.28
N SER A 206 -6.09 -12.01 23.75
CA SER A 206 -6.10 -10.58 24.03
C SER A 206 -4.89 -10.25 24.90
N TRP A 207 -4.27 -9.08 24.76
CA TRP A 207 -3.28 -8.61 25.74
C TRP A 207 -3.86 -8.55 27.16
N ARG A 208 -5.20 -8.54 27.31
CA ARG A 208 -5.90 -8.69 28.59
C ARG A 208 -5.94 -10.13 29.11
N ASP A 209 -5.84 -11.11 28.21
CA ASP A 209 -5.81 -12.55 28.49
C ASP A 209 -4.39 -13.08 28.65
N VAL A 210 -3.39 -12.36 28.12
CA VAL A 210 -1.98 -12.52 28.51
C VAL A 210 -1.85 -11.96 29.92
N GLN A 211 -2.10 -12.81 30.93
CA GLN A 211 -1.62 -12.57 32.29
C GLN A 211 -0.10 -12.59 32.24
N ASP A 212 0.49 -11.44 31.94
CA ASP A 212 1.93 -11.29 31.94
C ASP A 212 2.40 -11.14 33.39
N ASP A 213 2.44 -12.26 34.12
CA ASP A 213 3.10 -12.35 35.42
C ASP A 213 4.62 -12.13 35.31
N THR A 214 5.15 -11.99 34.09
CA THR A 214 6.56 -11.75 33.79
C THR A 214 6.91 -10.29 33.48
N ILE A 215 5.96 -9.47 33.02
CA ILE A 215 6.12 -8.01 32.93
C ILE A 215 5.62 -7.41 34.24
N GLY A 216 6.54 -7.29 35.21
CA GLY A 216 6.31 -6.44 36.37
C GLY A 216 5.85 -5.04 35.93
N PRO A 217 5.07 -4.32 36.75
CA PRO A 217 4.50 -3.04 36.36
C PRO A 217 5.56 -2.12 35.72
N TRP A 218 5.22 -1.45 34.62
CA TRP A 218 6.15 -0.59 33.88
C TRP A 218 6.80 0.50 34.75
N TRP A 219 6.16 0.88 35.86
CA TRP A 219 6.69 1.81 36.87
C TRP A 219 7.68 1.18 37.87
N ALA A 220 7.81 -0.15 37.92
CA ALA A 220 8.80 -0.86 38.73
C ALA A 220 10.16 -1.04 38.02
N GLN A 221 10.32 -0.50 36.81
CA GLN A 221 11.59 -0.51 36.07
C GLN A 221 12.44 0.76 36.29
N GLU A 222 11.94 1.78 37.00
CA GLU A 222 12.69 3.01 37.28
C GLU A 222 13.87 2.78 38.24
N ASP A 223 13.83 1.74 39.08
CA ASP A 223 14.92 1.41 40.02
C ASP A 223 16.14 0.74 39.37
N ALA A 224 16.09 0.41 38.07
CA ALA A 224 17.17 -0.30 37.38
C ALA A 224 18.26 0.63 36.79
N PHE A 225 18.04 1.95 36.74
CA PHE A 225 18.98 2.91 36.12
C PHE A 225 19.81 3.75 37.12
N ASP A 226 19.52 3.69 38.43
CA ASP A 226 20.25 4.47 39.45
C ASP A 226 21.53 3.78 39.98
N GLY A 227 21.99 2.72 39.31
CA GLY A 227 23.09 1.89 39.78
C GLY A 227 24.15 1.57 38.73
N ALA A 228 24.74 2.59 38.10
CA ALA A 228 26.01 2.43 37.37
C ALA A 228 27.05 3.43 37.91
N PRO A 229 28.21 2.97 38.41
CA PRO A 229 29.31 3.81 38.91
C PRO A 229 30.05 4.56 37.80
#